data_AF-X1KUB2-F1
#
_entry.id   AF-X1KUB2-F1
#
_cell.length_a   1.000
_cell.length_b   1.000
_cell.length_c   1.000
_cell.angle_alpha   90.00
_cell.angle_beta   90.00
_cell.angle_gamma   90.00
#
_symmetry.space_group_name_H-M   'P 1'
#
loop_
_entity.id
_entity.type
_entity.pdbx_description
1 polymer ?
#
loop_
_entity_poly.entity_id
_entity_poly.type
_entity_poly.pdbx_seq_one_letter_code
_entity_poly.pdbx_strand_id
1 'polypeptide(L)'
;MPRKSMKRKTRTKGRVTIFVDGASMFYAQRDNKWHIDYKRVYQYFARGKELAGAYYFTGTPHFEDTERIRAYRGQGFYRSGA
;
A
#
# COMPACT_ATOMS: atom_id res chain seq x y z
N MET A 1 46.68 -12.32 23.68
CA MET A 1 46.37 -11.84 22.31
C MET A 1 44.89 -11.47 22.22
N PRO A 2 44.49 -10.22 21.95
CA PRO A 2 43.08 -9.89 21.82
C PRO A 2 42.57 -10.28 20.42
N ARG A 3 41.47 -11.05 20.37
CA ARG A 3 40.79 -11.37 19.11
C ARG A 3 40.06 -10.13 18.61
N LYS A 4 40.44 -9.64 17.43
CA LYS A 4 39.79 -8.53 16.72
C LYS A 4 38.31 -8.87 16.51
N SER A 5 37.39 -8.07 17.07
CA SER A 5 35.96 -8.32 16.91
C SER A 5 35.54 -8.01 15.47
N MET A 6 35.16 -9.05 14.73
CA MET A 6 34.55 -8.90 13.41
C MET A 6 33.17 -8.27 13.58
N LYS A 7 32.98 -7.04 13.09
CA LYS A 7 31.66 -6.44 12.98
C LYS A 7 30.82 -7.29 12.02
N ARG A 8 29.78 -7.93 12.55
CA ARG A 8 28.81 -8.70 11.77
C ARG A 8 28.19 -7.76 10.72
N LYS A 9 28.46 -8.01 9.44
CA LYS A 9 27.78 -7.34 8.33
C LYS A 9 26.29 -7.65 8.44
N THR A 10 25.48 -6.68 8.86
CA THR A 10 24.03 -6.81 8.91
C THR A 10 23.55 -7.08 7.49
N ARG A 11 23.25 -8.35 7.16
CA ARG A 11 22.53 -8.68 5.93
C ARG A 11 21.19 -7.98 6.03
N THR A 12 20.92 -7.01 5.15
CA THR A 12 19.58 -6.47 4.96
C THR A 12 18.63 -7.64 4.75
N LYS A 13 17.46 -7.66 5.40
CA LYS A 13 16.54 -8.82 5.42
C LYS A 13 15.81 -9.06 4.09
N GLY A 14 16.44 -8.71 2.97
CA GLY A 14 15.88 -8.75 1.62
C GLY A 14 15.33 -7.40 1.16
N ARG A 15 15.02 -7.33 -0.15
CA ARG A 15 14.31 -6.21 -0.79
C ARG A 15 12.82 -6.53 -0.87
N VAL A 16 11.97 -5.51 -0.82
CA VAL A 16 10.52 -5.66 -0.96
C VAL A 16 9.95 -4.63 -1.93
N THR A 17 9.01 -5.07 -2.77
CA THR A 17 8.21 -4.19 -3.64
C THR A 17 6.74 -4.50 -3.41
N ILE A 18 5.91 -3.47 -3.29
CA ILE A 18 4.47 -3.60 -3.02
C ILE A 18 3.68 -3.20 -4.26
N PHE A 19 2.71 -4.02 -4.65
CA PHE A 19 1.80 -3.75 -5.76
C PHE A 19 0.37 -3.95 -5.27
N VAL A 20 -0.46 -2.93 -5.42
CA VAL A 20 -1.86 -2.97 -5.02
C VAL A 20 -2.74 -2.72 -6.24
N ASP A 21 -3.64 -3.66 -6.54
CA ASP A 21 -4.72 -3.44 -7.50
C ASP A 21 -5.87 -2.68 -6.82
N GLY A 22 -6.05 -1.42 -7.21
CA GLY A 22 -7.06 -0.54 -6.67
C GLY A 22 -8.48 -0.88 -7.10
N ALA A 23 -8.69 -1.56 -8.22
CA ALA A 23 -10.03 -2.00 -8.63
C ALA A 23 -10.51 -3.14 -7.72
N SER A 24 -9.67 -4.17 -7.55
CA SER A 24 -9.94 -5.27 -6.62
C SER A 24 -10.11 -4.77 -5.19
N MET A 25 -9.24 -3.86 -4.73
CA MET A 25 -9.37 -3.28 -3.39
C MET A 25 -10.60 -2.39 -3.20
N PHE A 26 -11.06 -1.71 -4.25
CA PHE A 26 -12.28 -0.91 -4.19
C PHE A 26 -13.50 -1.80 -3.94
N TYR A 27 -13.68 -2.84 -4.76
CA TYR A 27 -14.81 -3.76 -4.60
C TYR A 27 -14.75 -4.52 -3.28
N ALA A 28 -13.56 -5.00 -2.87
CA ALA A 28 -13.38 -5.68 -1.59
C ALA A 28 -13.77 -4.80 -0.38
N GLN A 29 -13.39 -3.52 -0.36
CA GLN A 29 -13.77 -2.61 0.72
C GLN A 29 -15.25 -2.23 0.68
N ARG A 30 -15.81 -2.03 -0.53
CA ARG A 30 -17.24 -1.72 -0.72
C ARG A 30 -18.14 -2.85 -0.22
N ASP A 31 -17.79 -4.09 -0.54
CA ASP A 31 -18.63 -5.25 -0.27
C ASP A 31 -18.51 -5.67 1.21
N ASN A 32 -17.30 -5.59 1.77
CA ASN A 32 -17.05 -6.00 3.15
C ASN A 32 -17.18 -4.86 4.19
N LYS A 33 -17.47 -3.63 3.76
CA LYS A 33 -17.70 -2.46 4.65
C LYS A 33 -16.54 -2.12 5.59
N TRP A 34 -15.30 -2.38 5.19
CA TRP A 34 -14.10 -1.95 5.91
C TRP A 34 -13.17 -1.17 4.98
N HIS A 35 -12.28 -0.40 5.60
CA HIS A 35 -11.26 0.37 4.90
C HIS A 35 -9.87 -0.11 5.28
N ILE A 36 -9.00 -0.23 4.28
CA ILE A 36 -7.61 -0.61 4.50
C ILE A 36 -6.77 0.63 4.80
N ASP A 37 -5.93 0.54 5.82
CA ASP A 37 -4.90 1.53 6.11
C ASP A 37 -3.62 1.18 5.36
N TYR A 38 -3.41 1.81 4.20
CA TYR A 38 -2.22 1.58 3.39
C TYR A 38 -0.91 2.04 4.05
N LYS A 39 -0.96 2.96 5.03
CA LYS A 39 0.23 3.35 5.79
C LYS A 39 0.69 2.19 6.66
N ARG A 40 -0.23 1.48 7.32
CA ARG A 40 0.08 0.27 8.10
C ARG A 40 0.60 -0.85 7.21
N VAL A 41 0.01 -1.07 6.03
CA VAL A 41 0.49 -2.05 5.04
C VAL A 41 1.94 -1.75 4.66
N TYR A 42 2.21 -0.51 4.25
CA TYR A 42 3.55 -0.05 3.88
C TYR A 42 4.57 -0.30 5.00
N GLN A 43 4.26 0.15 6.23
CA GLN A 43 5.14 0.01 7.38
C GLN A 43 5.40 -1.46 7.75
N TYR A 44 4.35 -2.30 7.70
CA TYR A 44 4.46 -3.70 8.06
C TYR A 44 5.39 -4.45 7.10
N PHE A 45 5.20 -4.29 5.79
CA PHE A 45 5.99 -5.02 4.79
C PHE A 45 7.40 -4.46 4.61
N ALA A 46 7.60 -3.15 4.80
CA ALA A 46 8.92 -2.50 4.71
C ALA A 46 9.81 -2.73 5.95
N ARG A 47 9.25 -3.16 7.08
CA ARG A 47 9.99 -3.25 8.34
C ARG A 47 11.20 -4.18 8.25
N GLY A 48 12.40 -3.58 8.36
CA GLY A 48 13.68 -4.29 8.35
C GLY A 48 14.16 -4.77 6.98
N LYS A 49 13.50 -4.34 5.90
CA LYS A 49 13.84 -4.66 4.51
C LYS A 49 14.18 -3.37 3.76
N GLU A 50 14.89 -3.50 2.66
CA GLU A 50 15.06 -2.40 1.72
C GLU A 50 13.81 -2.31 0.84
N LEU A 51 13.09 -1.19 0.90
CA LEU A 51 11.95 -0.96 0.02
C LEU A 51 12.44 -0.55 -1.37
N ALA A 52 12.13 -1.37 -2.37
CA ALA A 52 12.46 -1.12 -3.76
C ALA A 52 11.33 -0.37 -4.50
N GLY A 53 10.10 -0.38 -4.00
CA GLY A 53 8.98 0.39 -4.53
C GLY A 53 7.63 0.05 -3.91
N ALA A 54 6.66 0.94 -4.06
CA ALA A 54 5.27 0.71 -3.67
C ALA A 54 4.34 1.40 -4.68
N TYR A 55 3.48 0.61 -5.33
CA TYR A 55 2.66 1.06 -6.46
C TYR A 55 1.20 0.73 -6.22
N TYR A 56 0.32 1.69 -6.54
CA TYR A 56 -1.12 1.55 -6.46
C TYR A 56 -1.72 1.74 -7.86
N PHE A 57 -2.30 0.70 -8.42
CA PHE A 57 -2.90 0.74 -9.74
C PHE A 57 -4.36 1.17 -9.64
N THR A 58 -4.70 2.29 -10.27
CA THR A 58 -6.10 2.72 -10.39
C THR A 58 -6.65 2.24 -11.72
N GLY A 59 -7.72 1.44 -11.68
CA GLY A 59 -8.53 1.22 -12.88
C GLY A 59 -9.23 2.52 -13.27
N THR A 60 -9.09 2.95 -14.53
CA THR A 60 -10.02 3.91 -15.12
C THR A 60 -11.36 3.19 -15.24
N PRO A 61 -12.40 3.62 -14.51
CA PRO A 61 -13.69 2.93 -14.61
C PRO A 61 -14.25 3.06 -16.03
N HIS A 62 -15.05 2.07 -16.45
CA HIS A 62 -15.82 2.18 -17.68
C HIS A 62 -16.73 3.40 -17.60
N PHE A 63 -16.96 4.10 -18.72
CA PHE A 63 -17.68 5.38 -18.76
C PHE A 63 -19.02 5.32 -18.00
N GLU A 64 -19.76 4.22 -18.16
CA GLU A 64 -21.07 3.98 -17.54
C GLU A 64 -21.04 3.87 -16.01
N ASP A 65 -19.95 3.39 -15.43
CA ASP A 65 -19.78 3.29 -13.97
C ASP A 65 -19.21 4.56 -13.35
N THR A 66 -18.82 5.54 -14.17
CA THR A 66 -18.07 6.72 -13.73
C THR A 66 -18.88 7.58 -12.77
N GLU A 67 -20.16 7.82 -13.06
CA GLU A 67 -21.03 8.66 -12.22
C GLU A 67 -21.36 7.97 -10.88
N ARG A 68 -21.59 6.65 -10.90
CA ARG A 68 -21.83 5.87 -9.68
C ARG A 68 -20.58 5.82 -8.78
N ILE A 69 -19.40 5.64 -9.37
CA ILE A 69 -18.13 5.64 -8.63
C ILE A 69 -17.78 7.04 -8.13
N ARG A 70 -18.06 8.09 -8.90
CA ARG A 70 -17.90 9.49 -8.48
C ARG A 70 -18.81 9.83 -7.30
N ALA A 71 -20.08 9.44 -7.34
CA ALA A 71 -20.99 9.63 -6.23
C ALA A 71 -20.49 8.92 -4.96
N TYR A 72 -20.04 7.67 -5.08
CA TYR A 72 -19.47 6.91 -3.95
C TYR A 72 -18.19 7.58 -3.39
N ARG A 73 -17.30 8.08 -4.26
CA ARG A 73 -16.09 8.81 -3.85
C ARG A 73 -16.43 10.17 -3.23
N GLY A 74 -17.47 10.85 -3.72
CA GLY A 74 -17.91 12.17 -3.29
C GLY A 74 -18.71 12.19 -1.98
N GLN A 75 -19.37 11.09 -1.61
CA GLN A 75 -20.24 11.00 -0.43
C GLN A 75 -19.51 10.81 0.92
N GLY A 76 -18.19 11.01 0.99
CA GLY A 76 -17.58 11.46 2.25
C GLY A 76 -16.50 10.60 2.91
N PHE A 77 -15.52 10.07 2.17
CA PHE A 77 -14.35 9.44 2.81
C PHE A 77 -12.97 9.82 2.25
N TYR A 78 -12.89 10.81 1.34
CA TYR A 78 -11.62 11.34 0.81
C TYR A 78 -11.56 12.88 0.80
N ARG A 79 -12.00 13.52 1.88
CA ARG A 79 -11.56 14.90 2.20
C ARG A 79 -10.39 14.81 3.17
N SER A 80 -9.17 14.74 2.66
CA SER A 80 -7.97 15.11 3.43
C SER A 80 -6.93 15.74 2.51
N GLY A 81 -6.52 16.96 2.86
CA GLY A 81 -5.21 17.52 2.49
C GLY A 81 -5.23 18.51 1.33
N ALA A 82 -5.60 19.76 1.63
CA ALA A 82 -4.81 20.90 1.21
C ALA A 82 -3.88 21.26 2.40
#